data_AF-A0A6I5L1B3-F1
#
_entry.id   AF-A0A6I5L1B3-F1
#
_cell.length_a   1.000
_cell.length_b   1.000
_cell.length_c   1.000
_cell.angle_alpha   90.00
_cell.angle_beta   90.00
_cell.angle_gamma   90.00
#
_symmetry.space_group_name_H-M   'P 1'
#
loop_
_entity.id
_entity.type
_entity.pdbx_description
1 polymer ?
#
loop_
_entity_poly.entity_id
_entity_poly.type
_entity_poly.pdbx_seq_one_letter_code
_entity_poly.pdbx_strand_id
1 'polypeptide(L)'
;MKKKKIHYIIMTSVLLLVSCGTQKEVLDISNEEQAVFDSKEDQPVEIKDDETEYEIIIIEPGFNAWLLSIARPEGYYSQNFLENRNAILVMNWNQRVMQPNLYNPNLYEMQINYDPNIDYGYEVNYKLYNYFIYFQRKYNQRLGPFLPRI
;
A
#
# COMPACT_ATOMS: atom_id res chain seq x y z
N MET A 1 -62.67 28.84 -9.36
CA MET A 1 -61.57 29.38 -8.54
C MET A 1 -60.58 28.27 -8.17
N LYS A 2 -59.38 28.34 -8.76
CA LYS A 2 -58.05 27.87 -8.32
C LYS A 2 -57.96 26.53 -7.53
N LYS A 3 -57.69 25.43 -8.25
CA LYS A 3 -57.09 24.20 -7.70
C LYS A 3 -55.68 24.53 -7.19
N LYS A 4 -55.43 24.31 -5.91
CA LYS A 4 -54.19 24.66 -5.21
C LYS A 4 -53.10 23.59 -5.44
N LYS A 5 -51.96 24.05 -5.94
CA LYS A 5 -50.56 23.64 -5.67
C LYS A 5 -50.31 22.25 -5.05
N ILE A 6 -50.44 21.17 -5.81
CA ILE A 6 -49.90 19.83 -5.44
C ILE A 6 -49.14 19.23 -6.65
N HIS A 7 -48.27 20.00 -7.28
CA HIS A 7 -47.35 19.49 -8.33
C HIS A 7 -45.90 19.95 -8.11
N TYR A 8 -45.65 20.83 -7.14
CA TYR A 8 -44.32 21.39 -6.88
C TYR A 8 -43.47 20.58 -5.90
N ILE A 9 -44.01 19.53 -5.27
CA ILE A 9 -43.26 18.70 -4.29
C ILE A 9 -42.60 17.49 -4.96
N ILE A 10 -43.09 17.05 -6.13
CA ILE A 10 -42.56 15.87 -6.84
C ILE A 10 -41.41 16.24 -7.80
N MET A 11 -41.30 17.51 -8.21
CA MET A 11 -40.26 17.96 -9.15
C MET A 11 -38.94 18.37 -8.48
N THR A 12 -38.91 18.51 -7.15
CA THR A 12 -37.73 18.96 -6.38
C THR A 12 -36.92 17.83 -5.76
N SER A 13 -37.37 16.58 -5.82
CA SER A 13 -36.68 15.42 -5.22
C SER A 13 -35.75 14.65 -6.17
N VAL A 14 -35.60 15.06 -7.43
CA VAL A 14 -34.82 14.32 -8.45
C VAL A 14 -33.37 14.85 -8.64
N LEU A 15 -32.98 15.94 -7.97
CA LEU A 15 -31.72 16.64 -8.26
C LEU A 15 -30.51 16.29 -7.36
N LEU A 16 -30.56 15.22 -6.55
CA LEU A 16 -29.46 14.89 -5.62
C LEU A 16 -28.56 13.70 -6.02
N LEU A 17 -28.71 13.14 -7.23
CA LEU A 17 -27.79 12.10 -7.72
C LEU A 17 -26.62 12.69 -8.53
N VAL A 18 -26.01 13.77 -8.03
CA VAL A 18 -24.68 14.17 -8.52
C VAL A 18 -23.68 13.20 -7.88
N SER A 19 -23.55 12.03 -8.51
CA SER A 19 -22.48 11.08 -8.24
C SER A 19 -21.15 11.81 -8.47
N CYS A 20 -20.46 12.16 -7.38
CA CYS A 20 -19.08 12.64 -7.45
C CYS A 20 -18.21 11.42 -7.80
N GLY A 21 -18.00 11.18 -9.09
CA GLY A 21 -17.03 10.20 -9.55
C GLY A 21 -15.64 10.67 -9.13
N THR A 22 -15.06 10.06 -8.10
CA THR A 22 -13.65 10.27 -7.75
C THR A 22 -12.82 9.71 -8.89
N GLN A 23 -12.05 10.56 -9.57
CA GLN A 23 -11.11 10.13 -10.60
C GLN A 23 -10.09 9.18 -9.95
N LYS A 24 -10.00 7.94 -10.43
CA LYS A 24 -8.94 7.02 -10.01
C LYS A 24 -7.63 7.58 -10.56
N GLU A 25 -6.78 8.10 -9.67
CA GLU A 25 -5.39 8.39 -9.99
C GLU A 25 -4.74 7.08 -10.46
N VAL A 26 -4.10 7.13 -11.63
CA VAL A 26 -3.36 6.01 -12.20
C VAL A 26 -1.91 6.13 -11.73
N LEU A 27 -1.33 5.01 -11.31
CA LEU A 27 0.10 4.98 -10.99
C LEU A 27 0.91 5.14 -12.27
N ASP A 28 1.76 6.15 -12.30
CA ASP A 28 2.76 6.31 -13.35
C ASP A 28 3.95 5.39 -13.03
N ILE A 29 4.10 4.32 -13.82
CA ILE A 29 5.18 3.32 -13.71
C ILE A 29 6.18 3.63 -14.82
N SER A 30 7.42 3.93 -14.43
CA SER A 30 8.50 4.21 -15.38
C SER A 30 8.94 2.95 -16.13
N ASN A 31 9.60 3.11 -17.28
CA ASN A 31 10.14 1.97 -18.04
C ASN A 31 11.22 1.23 -17.24
N GLU A 32 12.02 1.99 -16.49
CA GLU A 32 13.07 1.46 -15.61
C GLU A 32 12.47 0.60 -14.50
N GLU A 33 11.41 1.10 -13.85
CA GLU A 33 10.70 0.36 -12.81
C GLU A 33 10.01 -0.89 -13.37
N GLN A 34 9.37 -0.78 -14.54
CA GLN A 34 8.74 -1.93 -15.20
C GLN A 34 9.77 -3.02 -15.54
N ALA A 35 10.95 -2.64 -16.03
CA ALA A 35 12.03 -3.58 -16.31
C ALA A 35 12.49 -4.33 -15.04
N VAL A 36 12.50 -3.66 -13.88
CA VAL A 36 12.80 -4.30 -12.59
C VAL A 36 11.70 -5.27 -12.16
N PHE A 37 10.42 -4.93 -12.36
CA PHE A 37 9.30 -5.84 -12.06
C PHE A 37 9.33 -7.12 -12.91
N ASP A 38 9.78 -7.03 -14.16
CA ASP A 38 9.89 -8.15 -15.09
C ASP A 38 11.19 -8.96 -14.90
N SER A 39 12.14 -8.43 -14.12
CA SER A 39 13.38 -9.13 -13.81
C SER A 39 13.12 -10.35 -12.92
N LYS A 40 13.74 -11.48 -13.27
CA LYS A 40 13.68 -12.73 -12.49
C LYS A 40 14.88 -12.88 -11.55
N GLU A 41 15.54 -11.78 -11.20
CA GLU A 41 16.65 -11.82 -10.26
C GLU A 41 16.11 -11.99 -8.83
N ASP A 42 16.27 -13.20 -8.31
CA ASP A 42 15.65 -13.73 -7.09
C ASP A 42 16.58 -13.66 -5.87
N GLN A 43 17.46 -12.66 -5.76
CA GLN A 43 18.28 -12.54 -4.55
C GLN A 43 17.38 -12.11 -3.38
N PRO A 44 17.14 -12.99 -2.36
CA PRO A 44 16.33 -12.63 -1.21
C PRO A 44 17.01 -11.49 -0.46
N VAL A 45 16.23 -10.54 0.05
CA VAL A 45 16.75 -9.52 0.96
C VAL A 45 16.58 -10.09 2.36
N GLU A 46 17.65 -10.66 2.89
CA GLU A 46 17.76 -11.00 4.31
C GLU A 46 18.17 -9.74 5.07
N ILE A 47 17.42 -9.41 6.13
CA ILE A 47 17.56 -8.15 6.86
C ILE A 47 17.71 -8.49 8.34
N LYS A 48 18.94 -8.38 8.82
CA LYS A 48 19.22 -8.23 10.24
C LYS A 48 19.63 -6.80 10.49
N ASP A 49 18.98 -6.18 11.46
CA ASP A 49 19.53 -5.03 12.13
C ASP A 49 20.50 -5.58 13.19
N ASP A 50 21.77 -5.19 13.13
CA ASP A 50 22.77 -5.64 14.10
C ASP A 50 22.48 -5.13 15.53
N GLU A 51 21.59 -4.14 15.66
CA GLU A 51 21.24 -3.50 16.93
C GLU A 51 19.91 -3.99 17.55
N THR A 52 19.04 -4.70 16.81
CA THR A 52 17.74 -5.16 17.32
C THR A 52 17.55 -6.68 17.22
N GLU A 53 16.69 -7.24 18.09
CA GLU A 53 16.40 -8.68 18.11
C GLU A 53 15.42 -9.12 16.99
N TYR A 54 14.97 -8.19 16.14
CA TYR A 54 13.90 -8.42 15.19
C TYR A 54 14.41 -8.47 13.75
N GLU A 55 13.95 -9.47 13.03
CA GLU A 55 14.31 -9.72 11.63
C GLU A 55 13.05 -9.77 10.77
N ILE A 56 13.14 -9.21 9.57
CA ILE A 56 12.13 -9.37 8.53
C ILE A 56 12.76 -10.04 7.31
N ILE A 57 12.13 -11.13 6.86
CA ILE A 57 12.56 -11.85 5.66
C ILE A 57 11.54 -11.54 4.56
N ILE A 58 12.00 -10.86 3.52
CA ILE A 58 11.16 -10.47 2.39
C ILE A 58 11.57 -11.31 1.18
N ILE A 59 10.68 -12.22 0.79
CA ILE A 59 10.88 -13.12 -0.34
C ILE A 59 9.97 -12.64 -1.47
N GLU A 60 10.47 -11.71 -2.27
CA GLU A 60 9.71 -11.14 -3.39
C GLU A 60 10.66 -10.89 -4.58
N PRO A 61 10.46 -11.58 -5.71
CA PRO A 61 11.30 -11.43 -6.91
C PRO A 61 11.40 -9.98 -7.36
N GLY A 62 12.62 -9.46 -7.53
CA GLY A 62 12.87 -8.10 -7.99
C GLY A 62 12.70 -7.00 -6.92
N PHE A 63 12.29 -7.32 -5.68
CA PHE A 63 12.22 -6.32 -4.61
C PHE A 63 13.59 -5.74 -4.28
N ASN A 64 14.63 -6.58 -4.17
CA ASN A 64 15.99 -6.11 -3.86
C ASN A 64 16.50 -5.10 -4.89
N ALA A 65 16.38 -5.46 -6.18
CA ALA A 65 16.78 -4.60 -7.27
C ALA A 65 16.00 -3.28 -7.25
N TRP A 66 14.70 -3.31 -6.98
CA TRP A 66 13.87 -2.11 -6.87
C TRP A 66 14.27 -1.25 -5.67
N LEU A 67 14.53 -1.86 -4.52
CA LEU A 67 14.96 -1.15 -3.30
C LEU A 67 16.27 -0.39 -3.54
N LEU A 68 17.23 -1.02 -4.22
CA LEU A 68 18.55 -0.43 -4.47
C LEU A 68 18.56 0.62 -5.59
N SER A 69 17.61 0.56 -6.53
CA SER A 69 17.64 1.38 -7.75
C SER A 69 16.52 2.41 -7.87
N ILE A 70 15.34 2.15 -7.28
CA ILE A 70 14.13 2.95 -7.45
C ILE A 70 13.70 3.61 -6.13
N ALA A 71 13.83 2.90 -5.00
CA ALA A 71 13.39 3.43 -3.72
C ALA A 71 14.16 4.69 -3.31
N ARG A 72 13.53 5.52 -2.47
CA ARG A 72 14.24 6.61 -1.80
C ARG A 72 15.34 6.03 -0.92
N PRO A 73 16.55 6.61 -0.92
CA PRO A 73 17.65 6.09 -0.12
C PRO A 73 17.31 6.14 1.37
N GLU A 74 17.99 5.30 2.14
CA GLU A 74 17.96 5.35 3.60
C GLU A 74 18.27 6.76 4.12
N GLY A 75 17.61 7.15 5.21
CA GLY A 75 17.67 8.50 5.77
C GLY A 75 16.69 9.50 5.14
N TYR A 76 16.07 9.19 3.99
CA TYR A 76 15.08 10.10 3.38
C TYR A 76 13.80 10.23 4.22
N TYR A 77 13.29 9.10 4.74
CA TYR A 77 12.16 9.08 5.66
C TYR A 77 12.64 9.04 7.10
N SER A 78 11.93 9.71 8.01
CA SER A 78 12.16 9.55 9.45
C SER A 78 11.58 8.23 9.95
N GLN A 79 12.16 7.68 11.02
CA GLN A 79 11.64 6.47 11.66
C GLN A 79 10.17 6.58 12.03
N ASN A 80 9.77 7.66 12.71
CA ASN A 80 8.38 7.92 13.06
C ASN A 80 7.45 7.96 11.82
N PHE A 81 7.92 8.45 10.67
CA PHE A 81 7.11 8.37 9.44
C PHE A 81 6.90 6.92 9.01
N LEU A 82 7.97 6.13 8.99
CA LEU A 82 7.95 4.73 8.58
C LEU A 82 7.05 3.90 9.50
N GLU A 83 7.19 4.02 10.82
CA GLU A 83 6.39 3.29 11.81
C GLU A 83 4.90 3.59 11.67
N ASN A 84 4.53 4.87 11.55
CA ASN A 84 3.13 5.28 11.37
C ASN A 84 2.55 4.75 10.05
N ARG A 85 3.36 4.65 8.99
CA ARG A 85 2.91 4.09 7.71
C ARG A 85 2.78 2.58 7.79
N ASN A 86 3.77 1.90 8.37
CA ASN A 86 3.80 0.45 8.51
C ASN A 86 2.63 -0.06 9.34
N ALA A 87 2.28 0.59 10.45
CA ALA A 87 1.12 0.21 11.25
C ALA A 87 -0.18 0.13 10.42
N ILE A 88 -0.41 1.12 9.55
CA ILE A 88 -1.59 1.15 8.67
C ILE A 88 -1.50 0.07 7.59
N LEU A 89 -0.33 -0.05 6.94
CA LEU A 89 -0.14 -0.97 5.82
C LEU A 89 -0.21 -2.44 6.27
N VAL A 90 0.40 -2.78 7.41
CA VAL A 90 0.32 -4.11 8.02
C VAL A 90 -1.11 -4.46 8.40
N MET A 91 -1.86 -3.55 9.01
CA MET A 91 -3.27 -3.79 9.33
C MET A 91 -4.09 -4.15 8.09
N ASN A 92 -3.92 -3.37 7.01
CA ASN A 92 -4.62 -3.63 5.75
C ASN A 92 -4.17 -4.93 5.09
N TRP A 93 -2.87 -5.23 5.11
CA TRP A 93 -2.30 -6.49 4.63
C TRP A 93 -2.90 -7.69 5.38
N ASN A 94 -2.84 -7.70 6.70
CA ASN A 94 -3.34 -8.78 7.54
C ASN A 94 -4.84 -9.01 7.36
N GLN A 95 -5.62 -7.94 7.17
CA GLN A 95 -7.04 -8.06 6.84
C GLN A 95 -7.26 -8.81 5.51
N ARG A 96 -6.42 -8.58 4.49
CA ARG A 96 -6.51 -9.24 3.19
C ARG A 96 -6.08 -10.70 3.24
N VAL A 97 -5.02 -11.01 3.98
CA VAL A 97 -4.58 -12.39 4.26
C VAL A 97 -5.73 -13.20 4.86
N MET A 98 -6.52 -12.61 5.76
CA MET A 98 -7.68 -13.26 6.39
C MET A 98 -8.91 -13.41 5.48
N GLN A 99 -8.87 -12.88 4.26
CA GLN A 99 -9.98 -12.86 3.32
C GLN A 99 -9.60 -13.50 1.96
N PRO A 100 -9.15 -14.77 1.93
CA PRO A 100 -8.67 -15.43 0.71
C PRO A 100 -9.76 -15.64 -0.36
N ASN A 101 -11.04 -15.56 0.03
CA ASN A 101 -12.16 -15.58 -0.91
C ASN A 101 -12.36 -14.24 -1.66
N LEU A 102 -11.78 -13.15 -1.14
CA LEU A 102 -11.89 -11.79 -1.71
C LEU A 102 -10.57 -11.33 -2.34
N TYR A 103 -9.44 -11.75 -1.79
CA TYR A 103 -8.11 -11.36 -2.25
C TYR A 103 -7.31 -12.58 -2.68
N ASN A 104 -6.47 -12.41 -3.71
CA ASN A 104 -5.65 -13.48 -4.24
C ASN A 104 -4.65 -13.98 -3.16
N PRO A 105 -4.75 -15.22 -2.70
CA PRO A 105 -3.87 -15.75 -1.66
C PRO A 105 -2.40 -15.82 -2.11
N ASN A 106 -2.13 -15.85 -3.42
CA ASN A 106 -0.75 -15.78 -3.94
C ASN A 106 -0.14 -14.38 -3.88
N LEU A 107 -0.93 -13.35 -3.55
CA LEU A 107 -0.44 -11.99 -3.27
C LEU A 107 -0.41 -11.67 -1.78
N TYR A 108 -1.21 -12.38 -0.97
CA TYR A 108 -1.38 -12.12 0.46
C TYR A 108 -1.17 -13.43 1.23
N GLU A 109 0.09 -13.81 1.39
CA GLU A 109 0.45 -15.14 1.87
C GLU A 109 0.32 -15.29 3.39
N MET A 110 1.09 -14.49 4.14
CA MET A 110 1.21 -14.61 5.60
C MET A 110 0.95 -13.29 6.31
N GLN A 111 0.39 -13.38 7.51
CA GLN A 111 0.23 -12.22 8.38
C GLN A 111 1.59 -11.75 8.90
N ILE A 112 1.70 -10.44 9.10
CA ILE A 112 2.87 -9.79 9.68
C ILE A 112 2.52 -9.43 11.12
N ASN A 113 3.26 -9.97 12.08
CA ASN A 113 3.09 -9.65 13.49
C ASN A 113 3.88 -8.37 13.84
N TYR A 114 3.26 -7.22 13.60
CA TYR A 114 3.83 -5.89 13.84
C TYR A 114 3.08 -5.20 14.98
N ASP A 115 3.77 -4.88 16.07
CA ASP A 115 3.25 -4.11 17.20
C ASP A 115 3.77 -2.67 17.13
N PRO A 116 2.90 -1.65 16.91
CA PRO A 116 3.32 -0.26 16.85
C PRO A 116 3.98 0.30 18.13
N ASN A 117 3.95 -0.44 19.25
CA ASN A 117 4.60 -0.05 20.50
C ASN A 117 6.02 -0.61 20.66
N ILE A 118 6.47 -1.46 19.73
CA ILE A 118 7.82 -2.03 19.72
C ILE A 118 8.68 -1.21 18.76
N ASP A 119 9.87 -0.83 19.21
CA ASP A 119 10.89 -0.23 18.36
C ASP A 119 11.66 -1.34 17.63
N TYR A 120 11.31 -1.54 16.36
CA TYR A 120 11.96 -2.51 15.48
C TYR A 120 13.26 -1.98 14.84
N GLY A 121 13.65 -0.74 15.14
CA GLY A 121 14.77 -0.08 14.49
C GLY A 121 14.41 0.53 13.13
N TYR A 122 15.30 1.39 12.65
CA TYR A 122 15.10 2.13 11.40
C TYR A 122 15.06 1.21 10.19
N GLU A 123 16.01 0.27 10.10
CA GLU A 123 16.20 -0.56 8.91
C GLU A 123 14.99 -1.46 8.66
N VAL A 124 14.51 -2.15 9.69
CA VAL A 124 13.33 -3.03 9.59
C VAL A 124 12.13 -2.22 9.09
N ASN A 125 11.91 -1.05 9.69
CA ASN A 125 10.82 -0.15 9.29
C ASN A 125 10.97 0.37 7.86
N TYR A 126 12.19 0.72 7.44
CA TYR A 126 12.49 1.21 6.11
C TYR A 126 12.24 0.14 5.05
N LYS A 127 12.75 -1.07 5.25
CA LYS A 127 12.60 -2.18 4.31
C LYS A 127 11.14 -2.66 4.24
N LEU A 128 10.45 -2.78 5.37
CA LEU A 128 9.01 -3.12 5.42
C LEU A 128 8.15 -2.10 4.67
N TYR A 129 8.41 -0.80 4.90
CA TYR A 129 7.69 0.27 4.21
C TYR A 129 7.89 0.19 2.69
N ASN A 130 9.14 0.07 2.26
CA ASN A 130 9.47 0.01 0.84
C ASN A 130 8.91 -1.25 0.17
N TYR A 131 8.84 -2.38 0.87
CA TYR A 131 8.15 -3.57 0.36
C TYR A 131 6.67 -3.30 0.09
N PHE A 132 5.96 -2.60 0.97
CA PHE A 132 4.56 -2.25 0.70
C PHE A 132 4.42 -1.25 -0.46
N ILE A 133 5.38 -0.33 -0.65
CA ILE A 133 5.38 0.57 -1.81
C ILE A 133 5.59 -0.23 -3.09
N TYR A 134 6.61 -1.09 -3.12
CA TYR A 134 6.89 -2.02 -4.20
C TYR A 134 5.66 -2.87 -4.56
N PHE A 135 5.09 -3.55 -3.57
CA PHE A 135 3.94 -4.44 -3.73
C PHE A 135 2.74 -3.72 -4.34
N GLN A 136 2.42 -2.53 -3.81
CA GLN A 136 1.30 -1.73 -4.32
C GLN A 136 1.53 -1.29 -5.77
N ARG A 137 2.77 -0.94 -6.15
CA ARG A 137 3.12 -0.52 -7.51
C ARG A 137 3.16 -1.69 -8.49
N LYS A 138 3.85 -2.78 -8.16
CA LYS A 138 3.96 -4.00 -8.99
C LYS A 138 2.61 -4.65 -9.25
N TYR A 139 1.80 -4.82 -8.21
CA TYR A 139 0.54 -5.55 -8.29
C TYR A 139 -0.69 -4.64 -8.42
N ASN A 140 -0.48 -3.34 -8.58
CA ASN A 140 -1.53 -2.32 -8.65
C ASN A 140 -2.56 -2.46 -7.50
N GLN A 141 -2.04 -2.64 -6.29
CA GLN A 141 -2.84 -2.79 -5.07
C GLN A 141 -2.85 -1.47 -4.30
N ARG A 142 -3.90 -1.25 -3.51
CA ARG A 142 -4.01 -0.08 -2.63
C ARG A 142 -4.21 -0.53 -1.19
N LEU A 143 -3.16 -0.50 -0.38
CA LEU A 143 -3.16 -0.92 1.04
C LEU A 143 -3.42 0.22 2.01
N GLY A 144 -3.73 1.42 1.51
CA GLY A 144 -4.04 2.56 2.35
C GLY A 144 -4.68 3.72 1.60
N PRO A 145 -4.96 4.82 2.30
CA PRO A 145 -5.56 6.01 1.69
C PRO A 145 -4.57 6.74 0.78
N PHE A 146 -3.27 6.54 0.95
CA PHE A 146 -2.22 7.19 0.16
C PHE A 146 -1.83 6.33 -1.05
N LEU A 147 -1.58 6.98 -2.18
CA LEU A 147 -0.97 6.30 -3.31
C LEU A 147 0.53 6.12 -3.07
N PRO A 148 1.12 4.97 -3.46
CA PRO A 148 2.55 4.75 -3.38
C PRO A 148 3.29 5.72 -4.29
N ARG A 149 4.17 6.54 -3.70
CA ARG A 149 5.02 7.51 -4.39
C ARG A 149 6.47 7.11 -4.20
N ILE A 150 7.26 7.23 -5.28
CA ILE A 150 8.70 7.01 -5.30
C ILE A 150 9.44 8.32 -5.33
#